data_AF-A0A4R7NMS8-F1
#
_entry.id   AF-A0A4R7NMS8-F1
#
_cell.length_a   1.000
_cell.length_b   1.000
_cell.length_c   1.000
_cell.angle_alpha   90.00
_cell.angle_beta   90.00
_cell.angle_gamma   90.00
#
_symmetry.space_group_name_H-M   'P 1'
#
loop_
_entity.id
_entity.type
_entity.pdbx_description
1 polymer ?
#
loop_
_entity_poly.entity_id
_entity_poly.type
_entity_poly.pdbx_seq_one_letter_code
_entity_poly.pdbx_strand_id
1 'polypeptide(L)'
;MHKHIDWDAPGNASVTRHYASDKQHEVQPHPGMMLSARYQGMVVRVEVEAYREDDALSIGKVAALIDTHGKRHQTHGDLSVGDVVRLPDDKRALEPTIEDEED
;
A
#
# COMPACT_ATOMS: atom_id res chain seq x y z
N MET A 1 13.67 2.06 13.61
CA MET A 1 12.35 2.47 14.15
C MET A 1 11.40 2.59 12.98
N HIS A 2 10.16 2.10 13.11
CA HIS A 2 9.13 2.25 12.05
C HIS A 2 8.41 3.58 12.20
N LYS A 3 8.09 4.23 11.09
CA LYS A 3 7.27 5.43 11.09
C LYS A 3 5.80 5.04 11.25
N HIS A 4 5.12 5.66 12.22
CA HIS A 4 3.67 5.56 12.31
C HIS A 4 3.06 6.61 11.38
N ILE A 5 2.20 6.18 10.47
CA ILE A 5 1.49 7.05 9.55
C ILE A 5 0.01 6.69 9.54
N ASP A 6 -0.83 7.72 9.42
CA ASP A 6 -2.27 7.54 9.33
C ASP A 6 -2.64 7.29 7.87
N TRP A 7 -2.84 6.02 7.53
CA TRP A 7 -3.25 5.61 6.19
C TRP A 7 -4.70 6.00 5.90
N ASP A 8 -4.91 6.51 4.69
CA ASP A 8 -6.25 6.80 4.19
C ASP A 8 -7.07 5.50 4.11
N ALA A 9 -8.39 5.61 4.21
CA ALA A 9 -9.25 4.46 3.97
C ALA A 9 -9.21 4.09 2.47
N PRO A 10 -9.05 2.80 2.11
CA PRO A 10 -8.95 2.38 0.72
C PRO A 10 -10.30 2.44 -0.03
N GLY A 11 -11.42 2.53 0.68
CA GLY A 11 -12.76 2.62 0.09
C GLY A 11 -13.07 1.47 -0.86
N ASN A 12 -13.45 1.79 -2.10
CA ASN A 12 -13.75 0.79 -3.12
C ASN A 12 -12.51 0.02 -3.61
N ALA A 13 -11.30 0.54 -3.37
CA ALA A 13 -10.06 -0.14 -3.74
C ALA A 13 -9.58 -1.12 -2.66
N SER A 14 -10.32 -1.35 -1.58
CA SER A 14 -9.90 -2.27 -0.50
C SER A 14 -9.61 -3.67 -1.02
N VAL A 15 -8.40 -4.17 -0.76
CA VAL A 15 -7.98 -5.55 -1.10
C VAL A 15 -8.84 -6.55 -0.34
N THR A 16 -9.03 -6.34 0.97
CA THR A 16 -9.89 -7.21 1.80
C THR A 16 -11.32 -7.25 1.29
N ARG A 17 -11.87 -6.12 0.83
CA ARG A 17 -13.21 -6.09 0.23
C ARG A 17 -13.24 -6.85 -1.09
N HIS A 18 -12.21 -6.71 -1.93
CA HIS A 18 -12.12 -7.39 -3.22
C HIS A 18 -12.17 -8.91 -3.08
N TYR A 19 -11.46 -9.47 -2.09
CA TYR A 19 -11.44 -10.92 -1.84
C TYR A 19 -12.48 -11.41 -0.82
N ALA A 20 -13.40 -10.56 -0.37
CA ALA A 20 -14.36 -10.93 0.68
C ALA A 20 -15.23 -12.15 0.33
N SER A 21 -15.60 -12.29 -0.95
CA SER A 21 -16.37 -13.42 -1.48
C SER A 21 -15.49 -14.60 -1.94
N ASP A 22 -14.17 -14.43 -1.98
CA ASP A 22 -13.24 -15.39 -2.57
C ASP A 22 -11.89 -15.39 -1.85
N LYS A 23 -11.93 -15.67 -0.54
CA LYS A 23 -10.76 -15.58 0.35
C LYS A 23 -9.64 -16.55 0.00
N GLN A 24 -9.93 -17.64 -0.71
CA GLN A 24 -8.92 -18.61 -1.12
C GLN A 24 -7.91 -18.04 -2.13
N HIS A 25 -8.28 -16.96 -2.84
CA HIS A 25 -7.39 -16.26 -3.75
C HIS A 25 -6.69 -15.06 -3.11
N GLU A 26 -7.01 -14.72 -1.85
CA GLU A 26 -6.26 -13.71 -1.11
C GLU A 26 -4.92 -14.29 -0.65
N VAL A 27 -3.84 -13.75 -1.20
CA VAL A 27 -2.48 -14.14 -0.81
C VAL A 27 -2.09 -13.36 0.45
N GLN A 28 -1.63 -14.09 1.48
CA GLN A 28 -1.07 -13.44 2.67
C GLN A 28 0.21 -12.68 2.32
N PRO A 29 0.42 -11.48 2.87
CA PRO A 29 1.67 -10.76 2.69
C PRO A 29 2.88 -11.58 3.14
N HIS A 30 3.96 -11.49 2.38
CA HIS A 30 5.23 -12.14 2.71
C HIS A 30 6.41 -11.27 2.24
N PRO A 31 7.63 -11.46 2.78
CA PRO A 31 8.79 -10.68 2.38
C PRO A 31 9.01 -10.65 0.86
N GLY A 32 9.36 -9.48 0.33
CA GLY A 32 9.55 -9.21 -1.10
C GLY A 32 8.27 -8.95 -1.90
N MET A 33 7.09 -9.13 -1.29
CA MET A 33 5.83 -8.77 -1.94
C MET A 33 5.66 -7.25 -1.99
N MET A 34 5.12 -6.74 -3.09
CA MET A 34 4.74 -5.34 -3.23
C MET A 34 3.27 -5.16 -2.89
N LEU A 35 3.00 -4.37 -1.85
CA LEU A 35 1.66 -3.95 -1.45
C LEU A 35 1.43 -2.49 -1.81
N SER A 36 0.16 -2.11 -1.95
CA SER A 36 -0.24 -0.74 -2.20
C SER A 36 -1.23 -0.25 -1.15
N ALA A 37 -1.15 1.04 -0.83
CA ALA A 37 -2.01 1.73 0.13
C ALA A 37 -2.24 3.19 -0.32
N ARG A 38 -2.92 3.97 0.51
CA ARG A 38 -3.21 5.39 0.26
C ARG A 38 -2.76 6.26 1.42
N TYR A 39 -2.07 7.35 1.13
CA TYR A 39 -1.62 8.33 2.12
C TYR A 39 -1.75 9.74 1.56
N GLN A 40 -2.62 10.55 2.16
CA GLN A 40 -2.90 11.93 1.73
C GLN A 40 -3.17 12.03 0.23
N GLY A 41 -3.96 11.10 -0.32
CA GLY A 41 -4.33 11.05 -1.73
C GLY A 41 -3.30 10.45 -2.67
N MET A 42 -2.10 10.10 -2.20
CA MET A 42 -1.11 9.38 -3.01
C MET A 42 -1.29 7.87 -2.96
N VAL A 43 -0.86 7.18 -4.03
CA VAL A 43 -0.58 5.76 -3.98
C VAL A 43 0.80 5.55 -3.37
N VAL A 44 0.85 4.73 -2.33
CA VAL A 44 2.11 4.33 -1.70
C VAL A 44 2.34 2.85 -1.98
N ARG A 45 3.47 2.55 -2.60
CA ARG A 45 3.93 1.16 -2.77
C ARG A 45 4.89 0.80 -1.64
N VAL A 46 4.64 -0.34 -1.00
CA VAL A 46 5.40 -0.84 0.15
C VAL A 46 5.95 -2.23 -0.19
N GLU A 47 7.27 -2.37 -0.16
CA GLU A 47 7.93 -3.67 -0.24
C GLU A 47 7.93 -4.31 1.15
N VAL A 48 7.30 -5.47 1.29
CA VAL A 48 7.16 -6.16 2.57
C VAL A 48 8.53 -6.70 3.03
N GLU A 49 8.91 -6.40 4.26
CA GLU A 49 10.08 -6.97 4.93
C GLU A 49 9.67 -8.08 5.91
N ALA A 50 8.50 -7.95 6.53
CA ALA A 50 7.91 -8.94 7.43
C ALA A 50 6.38 -8.80 7.50
N TYR A 51 5.70 -9.90 7.79
CA TYR A 51 4.25 -9.91 8.05
C TYR A 51 3.98 -10.51 9.43
N ARG A 52 3.10 -9.86 10.20
CA ARG A 52 2.63 -10.29 11.51
C ARG A 52 1.17 -10.70 11.39
N GLU A 53 0.94 -12.01 11.31
CA GLU A 53 -0.40 -12.58 11.11
C GLU A 53 -1.34 -12.25 12.27
N ASP A 54 -0.86 -12.31 13.52
CA ASP A 54 -1.67 -12.04 14.72
C ASP A 54 -2.28 -10.62 14.76
N ASP A 55 -1.63 -9.65 14.10
CA ASP A 55 -2.05 -8.24 14.05
C ASP A 55 -2.59 -7.83 12.68
N ALA A 56 -2.63 -8.75 11.70
CA ALA A 56 -2.92 -8.47 10.29
C ALA A 56 -2.12 -7.26 9.77
N LEU A 57 -0.80 -7.28 10.01
CA LEU A 57 0.08 -6.12 9.83
C LEU A 57 1.34 -6.46 9.04
N SER A 58 1.56 -5.74 7.95
CA SER A 58 2.82 -5.75 7.21
C SER A 58 3.78 -4.69 7.73
N ILE A 59 5.05 -5.06 7.87
CA ILE A 59 6.17 -4.12 8.05
C ILE A 59 6.94 -4.10 6.74
N GLY A 60 7.14 -2.93 6.18
CA GLY A 60 7.80 -2.82 4.88
C GLY A 60 8.37 -1.46 4.60
N LYS A 61 9.18 -1.40 3.55
CA LYS A 61 9.86 -0.19 3.10
C LYS A 61 9.06 0.49 2.00
N VAL A 62 8.91 1.80 2.09
CA VAL A 62 8.28 2.60 1.03
C VAL A 62 9.17 2.54 -0.21
N ALA A 63 8.63 1.97 -1.28
CA ALA A 63 9.32 1.79 -2.55
C ALA A 63 8.92 2.87 -3.57
N ALA A 64 7.70 3.41 -3.49
CA ALA A 64 7.28 4.54 -4.33
C ALA A 64 6.16 5.35 -3.69
N LEU A 65 6.16 6.65 -3.99
CA LEU A 65 5.07 7.59 -3.77
C LEU A 65 4.62 8.10 -5.14
N ILE A 66 3.36 7.89 -5.50
CA ILE A 66 2.82 8.16 -6.83
C ILE A 66 1.58 9.04 -6.68
N ASP A 67 1.56 10.19 -7.35
CA ASP A 67 0.41 11.09 -7.33
C ASP A 67 -0.71 10.62 -8.28
N THR A 68 -1.81 11.37 -8.31
CA THR A 68 -2.99 11.04 -9.13
C THR A 68 -2.72 11.09 -10.64
N HIS A 69 -1.61 11.69 -11.07
CA HIS A 69 -1.19 11.76 -12.47
C HIS A 69 -0.12 10.70 -12.80
N GLY A 70 0.15 9.76 -11.89
CA GLY A 70 1.17 8.72 -12.09
C GLY A 70 2.61 9.21 -11.89
N LYS A 71 2.83 10.47 -11.50
CA LYS A 71 4.18 11.00 -11.28
C LYS A 71 4.72 10.51 -9.94
N ARG A 72 5.99 10.08 -9.97
CA ARG A 72 6.74 9.63 -8.79
C ARG A 72 7.36 10.79 -8.02
N HIS A 73 7.34 10.68 -6.71
CA HIS A 73 7.95 11.64 -5.78
C HIS A 73 8.86 10.92 -4.79
N GLN A 74 9.94 11.60 -4.37
CA GLN A 74 10.83 11.08 -3.33
C GLN A 74 10.26 11.27 -1.92
N THR A 75 9.42 12.30 -1.73
CA THR A 75 8.84 12.68 -0.44
C THR A 75 7.43 13.23 -0.65
N HIS A 76 6.52 13.01 0.30
CA HIS A 76 5.21 13.65 0.39
C HIS A 76 4.71 13.68 1.82
N GLY A 77 4.27 14.84 2.29
CA GLY A 77 3.95 15.04 3.71
C GLY A 77 5.15 14.62 4.58
N ASP A 78 4.91 13.73 5.54
CA ASP A 78 5.96 13.17 6.36
C ASP A 78 6.60 11.91 5.76
N LEU A 79 6.11 11.37 4.65
CA LEU A 79 6.59 10.09 4.13
C LEU A 79 7.68 10.26 3.07
N SER A 80 8.75 9.46 3.15
CA SER A 80 9.81 9.41 2.15
C SER A 80 9.98 8.01 1.57
N VAL A 81 10.42 7.94 0.31
CA VAL A 81 10.90 6.68 -0.27
C VAL A 81 12.07 6.16 0.58
N GLY A 82 11.95 4.90 0.99
CA GLY A 82 12.89 4.23 1.87
C GLY A 82 12.52 4.21 3.35
N ASP A 83 11.49 4.94 3.77
CA ASP A 83 10.97 4.85 5.14
C ASP A 83 10.41 3.45 5.41
N VAL A 84 10.66 2.92 6.61
CA VAL A 84 10.04 1.67 7.05
C VAL A 84 8.74 1.99 7.78
N VAL A 85 7.64 1.43 7.30
CA VAL A 85 6.27 1.69 7.77
C VAL A 85 5.58 0.41 8.24
N ARG A 86 4.49 0.62 8.97
CA ARG A 86 3.51 -0.41 9.35
C ARG A 86 2.28 -0.22 8.49
N LEU A 87 1.89 -1.23 7.72
CA LEU A 87 0.73 -1.24 6.83
C LEU A 87 -0.27 -2.31 7.30
N PRO A 88 -1.38 -1.91 7.94
CA PRO A 88 -2.47 -2.80 8.29
C PRO A 88 -3.19 -3.36 7.06
N ASP A 89 -3.70 -4.58 7.15
CA ASP A 89 -4.37 -5.23 6.03
C ASP A 89 -5.63 -4.50 5.56
N ASP A 90 -6.38 -3.89 6.47
CA ASP A 90 -7.59 -3.10 6.18
C ASP A 90 -7.30 -1.76 5.48
N LYS A 91 -6.03 -1.36 5.43
CA LYS A 91 -5.53 -0.18 4.70
C LYS A 91 -4.94 -0.51 3.33
N ARG A 92 -4.81 -1.79 2.98
CA ARG A 92 -4.34 -2.21 1.66
C ARG A 92 -5.35 -1.80 0.58
N ALA A 93 -4.82 -1.24 -0.49
CA ALA A 93 -5.57 -0.79 -1.64
C ALA A 93 -5.01 -1.44 -2.92
N LEU A 94 -5.90 -1.89 -3.79
CA LEU A 94 -5.57 -2.21 -5.17
C LEU A 94 -4.93 -0.99 -5.83
N GLU A 95 -4.03 -1.25 -6.78
CA GLU A 95 -3.47 -0.15 -7.57
C GLU A 95 -4.55 0.45 -8.47
N PRO A 96 -4.56 1.78 -8.65
CA PRO A 96 -5.44 2.37 -9.64
C PRO A 96 -5.01 1.88 -11.01
N THR A 97 -5.98 1.55 -11.85
CA THR A 97 -5.76 1.47 -13.29
C THR A 97 -5.46 2.88 -13.74
N ILE A 98 -4.18 3.19 -14.02
CA ILE A 98 -3.86 4.38 -14.78
C ILE A 98 -4.25 4.00 -16.21
N GLU A 99 -5.38 4.50 -16.69
CA GLU A 99 -5.65 4.49 -18.12
C GLU A 99 -4.50 5.28 -18.73
N ASP A 100 -3.57 4.59 -19.40
CA ASP A 100 -2.59 5.25 -20.25
C ASP A 100 -3.42 6.09 -21.23
N GLU A 101 -3.34 7.42 -21.15
CA GLU A 101 -3.81 8.26 -22.25
C GLU A 101 -2.97 7.84 -23.46
N GLU A 102 -3.54 6.99 -24.32
CA GLU A 102 -2.97 6.63 -25.62
C GLU A 102 -2.78 7.94 -26.41
N ASP A 103 -1.52 8.37 -26.58
CA ASP A 103 -1.12 9.42 -27.53
C ASP A 103 -1.50 9.07 -28.98
#